data_AF-A0A2X1PPI4-F1
#
_entry.id   AF-A0A2X1PPI4-F1
#
_cell.length_a   1.000
_cell.length_b   1.000
_cell.length_c   1.000
_cell.angle_alpha   90.00
_cell.angle_beta   90.00
_cell.angle_gamma   90.00
#
_symmetry.space_group_name_H-M   'P 1'
#
loop_
_entity.id
_entity.type
_entity.pdbx_description
1 polymer ?
#
loop_
_entity_poly.entity_id
_entity_poly.type
_entity_poly.pdbx_seq_one_letter_code
_entity_poly.pdbx_strand_id
1 'polypeptide(L)' 'MAEITASLVKELRDRTGAGMMECKKALVEANGDIELAIDNMRKSGQAKAAKKSRPCCS' A
#
# COMPACT_ATOMS: atom_id res chain seq x y z
N MET A 1 -18.73 2.80 7.94
CA MET A 1 -17.64 3.04 6.96
C MET A 1 -16.49 3.56 7.79
N ALA A 2 -15.37 2.85 7.90
CA ALA A 2 -14.22 3.39 8.62
C ALA A 2 -13.89 4.75 8.00
N GLU A 3 -13.96 5.80 8.79
CA GLU A 3 -13.82 7.17 8.30
C GLU A 3 -12.35 7.42 8.02
N ILE A 4 -11.88 6.96 6.86
CA ILE A 4 -10.51 7.18 6.40
C ILE A 4 -10.40 8.67 6.09
N THR A 5 -9.95 9.43 7.08
CA THR A 5 -9.80 10.87 6.98
C THR A 5 -8.65 11.21 6.04
N ALA A 6 -8.75 12.37 5.36
CA ALA A 6 -7.65 12.88 4.54
C ALA A 6 -6.35 13.07 5.35
N SER A 7 -6.48 13.31 6.66
CA SER A 7 -5.38 13.37 7.62
C SER A 7 -4.66 12.04 7.76
N LEU A 8 -5.38 10.91 7.90
CA LEU A 8 -4.77 9.56 7.97
C LEU A 8 -4.03 9.21 6.69
N VAL A 9 -4.60 9.51 5.52
CA VAL A 9 -3.95 9.28 4.22
C VAL A 9 -2.67 10.11 4.11
N LYS A 10 -2.69 11.34 4.61
CA LYS A 10 -1.53 12.24 4.59
C LYS A 10 -0.43 11.75 5.54
N GLU A 11 -0.79 11.31 6.73
CA GLU A 11 0.16 10.77 7.72
C GLU A 11 0.79 9.45 7.28
N LEU A 12 -0.01 8.52 6.74
CA LEU A 12 0.48 7.27 6.16
C LEU A 12 1.44 7.56 4.99
N ARG A 13 1.11 8.54 4.14
CA ARG A 13 1.95 8.97 3.03
C ARG A 13 3.26 9.60 3.49
N ASP A 14 3.26 10.39 4.56
CA ASP A 14 4.49 10.97 5.12
C ASP A 14 5.40 9.89 5.73
N ARG A 15 4.82 8.87 6.39
CA ARG A 15 5.59 7.77 7.01
C ARG A 15 6.11 6.75 6.01
N THR A 16 5.31 6.39 5.00
CA THR A 16 5.66 5.34 4.04
C THR A 16 6.20 5.86 2.72
N GLY A 17 5.94 7.14 2.40
CA GLY A 17 6.27 7.73 1.10
C GLY A 17 5.47 7.17 -0.08
N ALA A 18 4.45 6.33 0.17
CA ALA A 18 3.74 5.64 -0.90
C ALA A 18 2.74 6.52 -1.64
N GLY A 19 2.41 6.12 -2.87
CA GLY A 19 1.43 6.84 -3.68
C GLY A 19 0.05 6.89 -3.03
N MET A 20 -0.68 7.99 -3.23
CA MET A 20 -2.04 8.22 -2.72
C MET A 20 -3.00 7.02 -2.91
N MET A 21 -2.87 6.29 -4.02
CA MET A 21 -3.69 5.12 -4.34
C MET A 21 -3.32 3.89 -3.48
N GLU A 22 -2.04 3.65 -3.21
CA GLU A 22 -1.59 2.57 -2.31
C GLU A 22 -2.01 2.87 -0.87
N CYS A 23 -1.84 4.14 -0.43
CA CYS A 23 -2.24 4.58 0.90
C CYS A 23 -3.75 4.43 1.13
N LYS A 24 -4.59 4.88 0.17
CA LYS A 24 -6.05 4.71 0.27
C LYS A 24 -6.44 3.25 0.32
N LYS A 25 -5.86 2.41 -0.54
CA LYS A 25 -6.22 1.00 -0.63
C LYS A 25 -5.81 0.22 0.64
N ALA A 26 -4.62 0.51 1.15
CA ALA A 26 -4.14 -0.05 2.40
C ALA A 26 -4.95 0.41 3.61
N LEU A 27 -5.34 1.69 3.68
CA LEU A 27 -6.21 2.21 4.75
C LEU A 27 -7.63 1.64 4.66
N VAL A 28 -8.12 1.32 3.45
CA VAL A 28 -9.42 0.66 3.24
C VAL A 28 -9.40 -0.78 3.77
N GLU A 29 -8.38 -1.56 3.44
CA GLU A 29 -8.23 -2.91 4.00
C GLU A 29 -7.95 -2.88 5.51
N ALA A 30 -7.19 -1.88 5.97
CA ALA A 30 -6.86 -1.67 7.36
C ALA A 30 -7.95 -0.98 8.20
N ASN A 31 -9.08 -0.57 7.61
CA ASN A 31 -10.12 0.19 8.31
C ASN A 31 -9.60 1.44 9.06
N GLY A 32 -8.60 2.14 8.50
CA GLY A 32 -8.01 3.35 9.09
C GLY A 32 -6.82 3.11 10.02
N ASP A 33 -6.38 1.86 10.17
CA ASP A 33 -5.27 1.50 11.04
C ASP A 33 -3.90 1.66 10.35
N ILE A 34 -3.02 2.52 10.88
CA ILE A 34 -1.76 2.86 10.20
C ILE A 34 -0.78 1.69 10.21
N GLU A 35 -0.69 0.94 11.31
CA GLU A 35 0.23 -0.20 11.40
C GLU A 35 -0.20 -1.32 10.46
N LEU A 36 -1.50 -1.60 10.42
CA LEU A 36 -2.07 -2.62 9.55
C LEU A 36 -2.03 -2.20 8.07
N ALA A 37 -2.15 -0.91 7.75
CA ALA A 37 -1.97 -0.39 6.40
C ALA A 37 -0.52 -0.58 5.90
N ILE A 38 0.48 -0.39 6.77
CA ILE A 38 1.89 -0.62 6.44
C ILE A 38 2.16 -2.11 6.15
N ASP A 39 1.59 -3.03 6.95
CA ASP A 39 1.70 -4.48 6.70
C ASP A 39 1.05 -4.86 5.36
N ASN A 40 -0.15 -4.34 5.09
CA ASN A 40 -0.87 -4.58 3.84
C ASN A 40 -0.10 -4.08 2.61
N MET A 41 0.51 -2.90 2.70
CA MET A 41 1.39 -2.39 1.63
C MET A 41 2.61 -3.28 1.41
N ARG A 42 3.25 -3.77 2.49
CA ARG A 42 4.39 -4.70 2.39
C ARG A 42 4.01 -6.01 1.72
N LYS A 43 2.84 -6.57 2.04
CA LYS A 43 2.29 -7.76 1.38
C LYS A 43 1.95 -7.51 -0.09
N SER A 44 1.32 -6.38 -0.41
CA SER A 44 0.94 -6.03 -1.78
C SER A 44 2.14 -5.74 -2.70
N GLY A 45 3.22 -5.15 -2.16
CA GLY A 45 4.44 -4.84 -2.92
C GLY A 45 5.19 -6.08 -3.43
N GLN A 46 5.13 -7.21 -2.69
CA GLN A 46 5.79 -8.45 -3.09
C GLN A 46 5.12 -9.13 -4.29
N ALA A 47 3.82 -8.93 -4.50
CA ALA A 47 3.08 -9.56 -5.59
C ALA A 47 3.44 -9.00 -6.98
N LYS A 48 3.89 -7.75 -7.08
CA LYS A 48 4.29 -7.15 -8.37
C LYS A 48 5.69 -7.56 -8.84
N ALA A 49 6.56 -8.05 -7.95
CA ALA A 49 7.91 -8.49 -8.30
C ALA A 49 7.95 -9.89 -8.97
N ALA A 50 6.87 -10.67 -8.89
CA ALA A 50 6.84 -12.04 -9.42
C ALA A 50 6.62 -12.14 -10.96
N LYS A 51 6.33 -11.04 -11.65
CA LYS A 51 6.23 -11.01 -13.13
C LYS A 51 7.43 -10.28 -13.75
N LYS A 52 8.65 -10.68 -13.40
CA LYS A 52 9.77 -10.58 -14.33
C LYS A 52 10.25 -11.98 -14.68
N SER A 53 9.34 -12.76 -15.25
CA SER A 53 9.72 -13.78 -16.23
C SER A 53 10.54 -13.06 -17.28
N ARG A 54 11.86 -13.23 -17.15
CA ARG A 54 12.87 -12.81 -18.12
C ARG A 54 12.37 -13.28 -19.49
N PRO A 55 12.05 -12.37 -20.43
CA PRO A 55 11.83 -12.81 -21.78
C PRO A 55 13.13 -13.46 -22.26
N CYS A 56 12.95 -14.64 -22.84
CA CYS A 56 13.94 -15.45 -23.53
C CYS A 56 14.91 -14.58 -24.34
N CYS A 57 16.21 -14.77 -24.12
CA CYS A 57 17.25 -14.44 -25.08
C CYS A 57 18.48 -15.30 -24.72
N SER A 58 18.37 -16.57 -25.08
CA SER A 58 19.50 -17.45 -25.41
C SER A 58 19.62 -17.50 -26.93
#